data_AF-A0A5D2FNR1-F1
#
_entry.id   AF-A0A5D2FNR1-F1
#
_cell.length_a   1.000
_cell.length_b   1.000
_cell.length_c   1.000
_cell.angle_alpha   90.00
_cell.angle_beta   90.00
_cell.angle_gamma   90.00
#
_symmetry.space_group_name_H-M   'P 1'
#
loop_
_entity.id
_entity.type
_entity.pdbx_description
1 polymer ?
#
loop_
_entity_poly.entity_id
_entity_poly.type
_entity_poly.pdbx_seq_one_letter_code
_entity_poly.pdbx_strand_id
1 'polypeptide(L)'
;MAFSSFAPPNPPVFTGENYPIWTVKMKAYLRAFDLWDVVETNRDVPPLRANPTIAQIKEHSEEKYKALSCIHSSVTDVIFTRIMTCETANEA
;
A
#
# COMPACT_ATOMS: atom_id res chain seq x y z
N MET A 1 28.55 -0.64 11.09
CA MET A 1 27.57 -1.73 10.93
C MET A 1 26.84 -1.46 9.62
N ALA A 2 26.94 -2.35 8.64
CA ALA A 2 26.18 -2.20 7.39
C ALA A 2 24.71 -2.45 7.73
N PHE A 3 23.84 -1.47 7.50
CA PHE A 3 22.42 -1.72 7.40
C PHE A 3 22.26 -2.59 6.16
N SER A 4 22.20 -3.92 6.37
CA SER A 4 21.69 -4.82 5.35
C SER A 4 20.32 -4.26 4.95
N SER A 5 20.22 -3.74 3.73
CA SER A 5 18.96 -3.26 3.18
C SER A 5 18.00 -4.43 3.21
N PHE A 6 17.11 -4.46 4.20
CA PHE A 6 16.07 -5.46 4.27
C PHE A 6 15.15 -5.18 3.09
N ALA A 7 15.35 -5.91 1.99
CA ALA A 7 14.42 -5.87 0.88
C ALA A 7 13.06 -6.30 1.46
N PRO A 8 11.98 -5.51 1.23
CA PRO A 8 10.66 -5.92 1.67
C PRO A 8 10.37 -7.33 1.14
N PRO A 9 9.88 -8.27 1.97
CA PRO A 9 9.31 -9.50 1.44
C PRO A 9 8.16 -9.13 0.50
N ASN A 10 7.79 -10.01 -0.42
CA ASN A 10 6.64 -9.71 -1.28
C ASN A 10 5.36 -9.58 -0.42
N PRO A 11 4.45 -8.66 -0.76
CA PRO A 11 3.17 -8.56 -0.08
C PRO A 11 2.39 -9.88 -0.22
N PRO A 12 1.54 -10.23 0.76
CA PRO A 12 0.72 -11.42 0.66
C PRO A 12 -0.27 -11.28 -0.51
N VAL A 13 -0.32 -12.27 -1.39
CA VAL A 13 -1.21 -12.25 -2.56
C VAL A 13 -2.60 -12.77 -2.20
N PHE A 14 -3.64 -12.03 -2.57
CA PHE A 14 -5.04 -12.40 -2.44
C PHE A 14 -5.51 -13.11 -3.70
N THR A 15 -5.94 -14.35 -3.55
CA THR A 15 -6.44 -15.20 -4.64
C THR A 15 -7.96 -15.26 -4.69
N GLY A 16 -8.67 -14.57 -3.80
CA GLY A 16 -10.13 -14.64 -3.66
C GLY A 16 -10.58 -15.60 -2.56
N GLU A 17 -9.68 -16.40 -2.01
CA GLU A 17 -9.95 -17.34 -0.92
C GLU A 17 -9.30 -16.89 0.39
N ASN A 18 -9.80 -17.42 1.52
CA ASN A 18 -9.21 -17.21 2.86
C ASN A 18 -9.03 -15.73 3.24
N TYR A 19 -9.98 -14.88 2.83
CA TYR A 19 -9.96 -13.43 3.09
C TYR A 19 -9.60 -13.07 4.54
N PRO A 20 -10.15 -13.72 5.60
CA PRO A 20 -9.78 -13.39 6.98
C PRO A 20 -8.28 -13.57 7.28
N ILE A 21 -7.66 -14.61 6.73
CA ILE A 21 -6.22 -14.88 6.91
C ILE A 21 -5.40 -13.86 6.11
N TRP A 22 -5.81 -13.58 4.87
CA TRP A 22 -5.13 -12.62 4.02
C TRP A 22 -5.15 -11.22 4.64
N THR A 23 -6.29 -10.76 5.16
CA THR A 23 -6.42 -9.44 5.81
C THR A 23 -5.46 -9.29 6.99
N VAL A 24 -5.32 -10.31 7.83
CA VAL A 24 -4.37 -10.28 8.96
C VAL A 24 -2.92 -10.18 8.46
N LYS A 25 -2.55 -10.96 7.45
CA LYS A 25 -1.20 -10.92 6.85
C LYS A 25 -0.91 -9.57 6.18
N MET A 26 -1.86 -9.04 5.42
CA MET A 26 -1.73 -7.77 4.70
C MET A 26 -1.64 -6.59 5.68
N LYS A 27 -2.44 -6.60 6.74
CA LYS A 27 -2.36 -5.60 7.81
C LYS A 27 -1.02 -5.62 8.53
N ALA A 28 -0.49 -6.80 8.84
CA ALA A 28 0.84 -6.95 9.44
C ALA A 28 1.94 -6.44 8.50
N TYR A 29 1.85 -6.77 7.20
CA TYR A 29 2.78 -6.30 6.17
C TYR A 29 2.80 -4.77 6.09
N LEU A 30 1.64 -4.14 5.89
CA LEU A 30 1.52 -2.68 5.76
C LEU A 30 2.05 -1.94 7.02
N ARG A 31 1.83 -2.49 8.22
CA ARG A 31 2.36 -1.93 9.46
C ARG A 31 3.87 -2.05 9.58
N ALA A 32 4.48 -3.11 9.04
CA ALA A 32 5.93 -3.27 9.06
C ALA A 32 6.67 -2.28 8.13
N PHE A 33 5.96 -1.67 7.19
CA PHE A 33 6.50 -0.70 6.23
C PHE A 33 5.95 0.73 6.44
N ASP A 34 5.30 1.00 7.58
CA ASP A 34 4.66 2.29 7.87
C ASP A 34 3.64 2.74 6.78
N LEU A 35 3.09 1.79 6.02
CA LEU A 35 2.13 2.02 4.95
C LEU A 35 0.67 1.91 5.44
N TRP A 36 0.44 1.34 6.63
CA TRP A 36 -0.91 1.12 7.14
C TRP A 36 -1.70 2.43 7.26
N ASP A 37 -1.07 3.49 7.79
CA ASP A 37 -1.73 4.78 7.96
C ASP A 37 -2.00 5.47 6.61
N VAL A 38 -1.14 5.24 5.61
CA VAL A 38 -1.33 5.72 4.22
C VAL A 38 -2.53 5.03 3.56
N VAL A 39 -2.76 3.76 3.86
CA VAL A 39 -3.85 2.95 3.27
C VAL A 39 -5.17 3.11 4.02
N GLU A 40 -5.18 3.00 5.36
CA GLU A 40 -6.42 3.00 6.16
C GLU A 40 -7.07 4.38 6.20
N THR A 41 -6.26 5.44 6.25
CA THR A 41 -6.83 6.72 6.66
C THR A 41 -7.56 7.41 5.53
N ASN A 42 -7.19 7.20 4.25
CA ASN A 42 -7.57 8.08 3.12
C ASN A 42 -7.34 9.59 3.39
N ARG A 43 -6.86 9.96 4.59
CA ARG A 43 -6.38 11.28 4.94
C ARG A 43 -5.24 11.48 3.98
N ASP A 44 -5.33 12.61 3.29
CA ASP A 44 -4.18 13.27 2.75
C ASP A 44 -3.01 13.02 3.70
N VAL A 45 -2.02 12.26 3.19
CA VAL A 45 -0.69 12.19 3.79
C VAL A 45 -0.40 13.60 4.30
N PRO A 46 0.02 13.77 5.58
CA PRO A 46 -0.02 15.07 6.25
C PRO A 46 0.43 16.16 5.30
N PRO A 47 -0.42 17.17 5.01
CA PRO A 47 -0.16 18.10 3.94
C PRO A 47 1.24 18.67 4.14
N LEU A 48 2.00 18.67 3.05
CA LEU A 48 3.35 19.22 3.06
C LEU A 48 3.33 20.57 3.79
N ARG A 49 4.36 20.80 4.62
CA ARG A 49 4.53 22.07 5.34
C ARG A 49 4.45 23.22 4.34
N ALA A 50 4.04 24.42 4.77
CA ALA A 50 3.82 25.58 3.87
C ALA A 50 5.01 25.91 2.94
N ASN A 51 6.23 25.52 3.29
CA ASN A 51 7.43 25.58 2.45
C ASN A 51 8.19 24.25 2.53
N PRO A 52 7.81 23.22 1.75
CA PRO A 52 8.49 21.94 1.77
C PRO A 52 9.77 22.01 0.92
N THR A 53 10.78 21.24 1.30
CA THR A 53 11.95 21.04 0.43
C THR A 53 11.63 20.05 -0.68
N ILE A 54 12.41 20.07 -1.78
CA ILE A 54 12.29 19.09 -2.87
C ILE A 54 12.39 17.65 -2.35
N ALA A 55 13.24 17.42 -1.34
CA ALA A 55 13.37 16.11 -0.70
C ALA A 55 12.06 15.66 -0.02
N GLN A 56 11.37 16.56 0.69
CA GLN A 56 10.11 16.26 1.35
C GLN A 56 8.98 15.98 0.36
N ILE A 57 8.92 16.73 -0.75
CA ILE A 57 7.95 16.49 -1.83
C ILE A 57 8.17 15.09 -2.43
N LYS A 58 9.44 14.73 -2.67
CA LYS A 58 9.80 13.44 -3.27
C LYS A 58 9.48 12.28 -2.32
N GLU A 59 9.86 12.38 -1.06
CA GLU A 59 9.58 11.36 -0.03
C GLU A 59 8.08 11.09 0.12
N HIS A 60 7.29 12.17 0.26
CA HIS A 60 5.84 12.09 0.35
C HIS A 60 5.18 11.45 -0.89
N SER A 61 5.69 11.77 -2.08
CA SER A 61 5.26 11.16 -3.35
C SER A 61 5.59 9.66 -3.37
N GLU A 62 6.83 9.30 -3.00
CA GLU A 62 7.30 7.92 -3.00
C GLU A 62 6.51 7.03 -2.03
N GLU A 63 6.16 7.51 -0.84
CA GLU A 63 5.34 6.77 0.12
C GLU A 63 3.96 6.43 -0.45
N LYS A 64 3.31 7.39 -1.11
CA LYS A 64 2.01 7.19 -1.77
C LYS A 64 2.10 6.14 -2.88
N TYR A 65 3.12 6.22 -3.74
CA TYR A 65 3.31 5.24 -4.81
C TYR A 65 3.71 3.86 -4.27
N LYS A 66 4.48 3.78 -3.18
CA LYS A 66 4.80 2.51 -2.50
C LYS A 66 3.56 1.82 -1.94
N ALA A 67 2.68 2.57 -1.27
CA ALA A 67 1.41 2.05 -0.77
C ALA A 67 0.54 1.50 -1.92
N LEU A 68 0.40 2.27 -3.00
CA LEU A 68 -0.38 1.86 -4.17
C LEU A 68 0.18 0.61 -4.83
N SER A 69 1.50 0.59 -5.07
CA SER A 69 2.19 -0.57 -5.63
C SER A 69 2.04 -1.82 -4.75
N CYS A 70 2.12 -1.66 -3.42
CA CYS A 70 1.91 -2.76 -2.48
C CYS A 70 0.51 -3.37 -2.61
N ILE A 71 -0.53 -2.53 -2.72
CA ILE A 71 -1.90 -3.01 -2.88
C ILE A 71 -2.06 -3.75 -4.21
N HIS A 72 -1.58 -3.17 -5.31
CA HIS A 72 -1.67 -3.80 -6.63
C HIS A 72 -0.94 -5.14 -6.67
N SER A 73 0.26 -5.23 -6.08
CA SER A 73 1.02 -6.49 -6.01
C SER A 73 0.44 -7.52 -5.04
N SER A 74 -0.50 -7.12 -4.17
CA SER A 74 -1.13 -8.00 -3.19
C SER A 74 -2.40 -8.69 -3.70
N VAL A 75 -2.80 -8.46 -4.95
CA VAL A 75 -3.96 -9.11 -5.58
C VAL A 75 -3.53 -9.83 -6.84
N THR A 76 -4.21 -10.93 -7.17
CA THR A 76 -4.03 -11.58 -8.48
C THR A 76 -4.51 -10.70 -9.63
N ASP A 77 -3.97 -10.89 -10.83
CA ASP A 77 -4.39 -10.18 -12.04
C ASP A 77 -5.90 -10.28 -12.29
N VAL A 78 -6.50 -11.45 -12.02
CA VAL A 78 -7.95 -11.65 -12.16
C VAL A 78 -8.75 -10.74 -11.23
N ILE A 79 -8.31 -10.60 -9.97
CA ILE A 79 -8.96 -9.72 -9.00
C ILE A 79 -8.68 -8.26 -9.33
N PHE A 80 -7.47 -7.94 -9.75
CA PHE A 80 -7.10 -6.61 -10.21
C PHE A 80 -7.97 -6.17 -11.39
N THR A 81 -8.17 -7.04 -12.39
CA THR A 81 -9.03 -6.78 -13.54
C THR A 81 -10.49 -6.57 -13.15
N ARG A 82 -10.99 -7.24 -12.10
CA ARG A 82 -12.33 -6.96 -11.58
C ARG A 82 -12.41 -5.58 -10.92
N ILE A 83 -11.46 -5.27 -10.03
CA ILE A 83 -11.42 -3.99 -9.30
C ILE A 83 -11.32 -2.80 -10.26
N MET A 84 -10.47 -2.89 -11.31
CA MET A 84 -10.29 -1.78 -12.27
C MET A 84 -11.54 -1.50 -13.12
N THR A 85 -12.47 -2.44 -13.19
CA THR A 85 -13.76 -2.26 -13.89
C THR A 85 -14.88 -1.76 -12.98
N CYS A 86 -14.65 -1.68 -11.68
CA CYS A 86 -15.60 -1.14 -10.70
C CYS A 86 -15.42 0.37 -10.60
N GLU A 87 -16.53 1.12 -10.73
CA GLU A 87 -16.54 2.58 -10.53
C GLU A 87 -16.65 2.94 -9.04
N THR A 88 -17.20 2.02 -8.23
CA THR A 88 -17.33 2.19 -6.78
C THR A 88 -16.82 0.97 -6.03
N ALA A 89 -16.35 1.18 -4.78
CA ALA A 89 -15.81 0.11 -3.93
C ALA A 89 -16.83 -1.01 -3.60
N ASN A 90 -18.11 -0.81 -3.91
CA ASN A 90 -19.20 -1.76 -3.61
C ASN A 90 -19.60 -2.63 -4.81
N GLU A 91 -18.93 -2.47 -5.96
CA GLU A 91 -19.24 -3.18 -7.21
C GLU A 91 -18.37 -4.44 -7.44
N ALA A 92 -17.39 -4.70 -6.58
CA ALA A 92 -16.36 -5.74 -6.78
C ALA A 92 -16.70 -7.12 -6.17
#